data_AF-A0A397FU43-F1
#
_entry.id   AF-A0A397FU43-F1
#
_cell.length_a   1.000
_cell.length_b   1.000
_cell.length_c   1.000
_cell.angle_alpha   90.00
_cell.angle_beta   90.00
_cell.angle_gamma   90.00
#
_symmetry.space_group_name_H-M   'P 1'
#
loop_
_entity.id
_entity.type
_entity.pdbx_description
1 polymer ?
#
loop_
_entity_poly.entity_id
_entity_poly.type
_entity_poly.pdbx_seq_one_letter_code
_entity_poly.pdbx_strand_id
1 'polypeptide(L)'
;MPAIKKVSPSPKRFVFPPKEEFERVVKRAQRSDRRTNIGLTPWATELDKAKYKLCKTIARYERENNLTEKELAKKLGIAHAKVEKILFCHIDKLTFEELTDYLKELAMPWEIKINNNKHDNQKATHKAY
;
A
#
# COMPACT_ATOMS: atom_id res chain seq x y z
N MET A 1 -30.92 20.18 -35.90
CA MET A 1 -30.14 19.63 -34.77
C MET A 1 -30.09 20.66 -33.66
N PRO A 2 -30.57 20.39 -32.43
CA PRO A 2 -30.50 21.36 -31.35
C PRO A 2 -29.06 21.45 -30.81
N ALA A 3 -28.59 22.68 -30.58
CA ALA A 3 -27.25 22.97 -30.09
C ALA A 3 -27.10 22.55 -28.61
N ILE A 4 -26.07 21.75 -28.31
CA ILE A 4 -25.69 21.38 -26.95
C ILE A 4 -25.13 22.62 -26.26
N LYS A 5 -25.88 23.17 -25.29
CA LYS A 5 -25.37 24.23 -24.40
C LYS A 5 -24.20 23.67 -23.59
N LYS A 6 -22.99 24.19 -23.81
CA LYS A 6 -21.84 23.98 -22.93
C LYS A 6 -22.14 24.64 -21.58
N VAL A 7 -22.51 23.85 -20.58
CA VAL A 7 -22.58 24.30 -19.20
C VAL A 7 -21.15 24.27 -18.67
N SER A 8 -20.55 25.44 -18.48
CA SER A 8 -19.27 25.54 -17.76
C SER A 8 -19.49 25.07 -16.32
N PRO A 9 -18.63 24.19 -15.77
CA PRO A 9 -18.74 23.84 -14.36
C PRO A 9 -18.44 25.09 -13.54
N SER A 10 -19.46 25.62 -12.87
CA SER A 10 -19.30 26.69 -11.90
C SER A 10 -18.22 26.29 -10.88
N PRO A 11 -17.30 27.19 -10.50
CA PRO A 11 -16.25 26.85 -9.55
C PRO A 11 -16.92 26.46 -8.23
N LYS A 12 -16.88 25.17 -7.88
CA LYS A 12 -17.37 24.70 -6.58
C LYS A 12 -16.56 25.44 -5.52
N ARG A 13 -17.17 26.45 -4.87
CA ARG A 13 -16.57 27.11 -3.70
C ARG A 13 -16.31 26.01 -2.69
N PHE A 14 -15.06 25.80 -2.33
CA PHE A 14 -14.70 24.85 -1.29
C PHE A 14 -15.26 25.39 0.03
N VAL A 15 -16.24 24.68 0.58
CA VAL A 15 -16.82 24.98 1.90
C VAL A 15 -16.37 23.85 2.82
N PHE A 16 -15.77 24.21 3.94
CA PHE A 16 -15.38 23.22 4.94
C PHE A 16 -16.63 22.53 5.50
N PRO A 17 -16.64 21.21 5.72
CA PRO A 17 -17.81 20.50 6.20
C PRO A 17 -18.33 21.07 7.53
N PRO A 18 -19.65 20.98 7.80
CA PRO A 18 -20.20 21.28 9.12
C PRO A 18 -19.47 20.48 10.21
N LYS A 19 -19.32 21.07 11.40
CA LYS A 19 -18.56 20.48 12.52
C LYS A 19 -19.00 19.05 12.84
N GLU A 20 -20.31 18.79 12.81
CA GLU A 20 -20.88 17.46 13.06
C GLU A 20 -20.45 16.42 12.02
N GLU A 21 -20.43 16.79 10.74
CA GLU A 21 -19.97 15.91 9.66
C GLU A 21 -18.48 15.64 9.78
N PHE A 22 -17.69 16.66 10.10
CA PHE A 22 -16.26 16.52 10.35
C PHE A 22 -16.00 15.54 11.52
N GLU A 23 -16.64 15.75 12.67
CA GLU A 23 -16.51 14.87 13.84
C GLU A 23 -16.95 13.43 13.54
N ARG A 24 -18.01 13.24 12.76
CA ARG A 24 -18.48 11.92 12.32
C ARG A 24 -17.41 11.19 11.50
N VAL A 25 -16.76 11.89 10.56
CA VAL A 25 -15.70 11.33 9.73
C VAL A 25 -14.45 11.02 10.57
N VAL A 26 -14.04 11.94 11.46
CA VAL A 26 -12.89 11.74 12.36
C VAL A 26 -13.10 10.54 13.28
N LYS A 27 -14.27 10.44 13.94
CA LYS A 27 -14.60 9.28 14.78
C LYS A 27 -14.59 7.97 14.00
N ARG A 28 -15.04 7.98 12.73
CA ARG A 28 -14.98 6.79 11.87
C ARG A 28 -13.54 6.40 11.54
N ALA A 29 -12.68 7.38 11.23
CA ALA A 29 -11.27 7.14 10.92
C ALA A 29 -10.48 6.62 12.14
N GLN A 30 -10.80 7.11 13.35
CA GLN A 30 -10.14 6.70 14.60
C GLN A 30 -10.50 5.28 15.08
N ARG A 31 -11.62 4.70 14.61
CA ARG A 31 -12.17 3.44 15.14
C ARG A 31 -11.42 2.17 14.75
N SER A 32 -10.49 2.21 13.80
CA SER A 32 -9.88 1.00 13.27
C SER A 32 -8.39 1.18 13.00
N ASP A 33 -7.58 0.62 13.89
CA ASP A 33 -6.16 0.38 13.66
C ASP A 33 -5.93 -0.53 12.43
N ARG A 34 -6.87 -1.44 12.16
CA ARG A 34 -6.84 -2.41 11.04
C ARG A 34 -6.82 -1.77 9.67
N ARG A 35 -7.47 -0.61 9.50
CA ARG A 35 -7.57 0.11 8.22
C ARG A 35 -6.67 1.34 8.16
N THR A 36 -5.61 1.34 8.96
CA THR A 36 -4.57 2.37 8.92
C THR A 36 -3.39 1.85 8.13
N ASN A 37 -2.95 2.60 7.12
CA ASN A 37 -1.73 2.28 6.38
C ASN A 37 -0.52 2.36 7.31
N ILE A 38 0.23 1.27 7.44
CA ILE A 38 1.49 1.26 8.19
C ILE A 38 2.62 1.60 7.23
N GLY A 39 3.22 2.77 7.44
CA GLY A 39 4.41 3.20 6.69
C GLY A 39 5.67 2.45 7.14
N LEU A 40 6.65 2.34 6.25
CA LEU A 40 7.98 1.86 6.62
C LEU A 40 8.72 2.90 7.46
N THR A 41 9.40 2.45 8.51
CA THR A 41 10.35 3.28 9.26
C THR A 41 11.64 3.51 8.46
N PRO A 42 12.39 4.61 8.70
CA PRO A 42 13.66 4.86 8.00
C PRO A 42 14.70 3.75 8.14
N TRP A 43 14.67 3.03 9.26
CA TRP A 43 15.55 1.91 9.61
C TRP A 43 14.91 0.53 9.36
N ALA A 44 13.89 0.44 8.50
CA ALA A 44 13.27 -0.84 8.17
C ALA A 44 14.29 -1.81 7.55
N THR A 45 14.20 -3.09 7.90
CA THR A 45 15.05 -4.14 7.35
C THR A 45 14.79 -4.34 5.86
N GLU A 46 15.75 -4.92 5.13
CA GLU A 46 15.54 -5.24 3.70
C GLU A 46 14.37 -6.22 3.50
N LEU A 47 14.16 -7.14 4.43
CA LEU A 47 13.03 -8.05 4.42
C LEU A 47 11.69 -7.31 4.58
N ASP A 48 11.63 -6.33 5.48
CA ASP A 48 10.43 -5.49 5.66
C ASP A 48 10.15 -4.62 4.44
N LYS A 49 11.18 -4.04 3.84
CA LYS A 49 11.07 -3.31 2.58
C LYS A 49 10.53 -4.21 1.46
N ALA A 50 10.99 -5.46 1.39
CA ALA A 50 10.52 -6.44 0.42
C ALA A 50 9.04 -6.77 0.65
N LYS A 51 8.63 -7.16 1.86
CA LYS A 51 7.22 -7.41 2.22
C LYS A 51 6.32 -6.22 1.88
N TYR A 52 6.75 -5.01 2.22
CA TYR A 52 6.01 -3.78 1.93
C TYR A 52 5.84 -3.53 0.43
N LYS A 53 6.89 -3.81 -0.36
CA LYS A 53 6.81 -3.73 -1.83
C LYS A 53 5.80 -4.74 -2.39
N LEU A 54 5.79 -5.98 -1.89
CA LEU A 54 4.82 -7.00 -2.33
C LEU A 54 3.38 -6.58 -1.98
N CYS A 55 3.14 -6.08 -0.76
CA CYS A 55 1.83 -5.55 -0.37
C CYS A 55 1.34 -4.45 -1.33
N LYS A 56 2.21 -3.49 -1.65
CA LYS A 56 1.88 -2.43 -2.62
C LYS A 56 1.60 -2.94 -4.03
N THR A 57 2.28 -3.99 -4.46
CA THR A 57 2.01 -4.64 -5.75
C THR A 57 0.60 -5.23 -5.77
N ILE A 58 0.20 -5.96 -4.71
CA ILE A 58 -1.15 -6.52 -4.59
C ILE A 58 -2.21 -5.41 -4.51
N ALA A 59 -1.96 -4.35 -3.71
CA ALA A 59 -2.87 -3.21 -3.61
C ALA A 59 -2.97 -2.38 -4.91
N ARG A 60 -1.93 -2.39 -5.76
CA ARG A 60 -2.00 -1.82 -7.10
C ARG A 60 -2.85 -2.69 -8.01
N TYR A 61 -2.66 -4.01 -7.96
CA TYR A 61 -3.44 -4.96 -8.74
C TYR A 61 -4.95 -4.84 -8.46
N GLU A 62 -5.33 -4.76 -7.19
CA GLU A 62 -6.73 -4.57 -6.76
C GLU A 62 -7.37 -3.35 -7.43
N ARG A 63 -6.69 -2.19 -7.37
CA ARG A 63 -7.15 -0.94 -8.00
C ARG A 63 -7.18 -1.00 -9.52
N GLU A 64 -6.15 -1.55 -10.16
CA GLU A 64 -6.06 -1.63 -11.62
C GLU A 64 -7.13 -2.56 -12.21
N ASN A 65 -7.59 -3.56 -11.45
CA ASN A 65 -8.62 -4.50 -11.85
C ASN A 65 -10.01 -4.14 -11.29
N ASN A 66 -10.16 -3.02 -10.59
CA ASN A 66 -11.39 -2.57 -9.94
C ASN A 66 -12.04 -3.66 -9.05
N LEU A 67 -11.23 -4.43 -8.35
CA LEU A 67 -11.72 -5.50 -7.47
C LEU A 67 -12.19 -4.92 -6.14
N THR A 68 -13.28 -5.44 -5.62
CA THR A 68 -13.63 -5.23 -4.21
C THR A 68 -12.74 -6.09 -3.30
N GLU A 69 -12.58 -5.69 -2.04
CA GLU A 69 -11.84 -6.48 -1.04
C GLU A 69 -12.36 -7.92 -0.91
N LYS A 70 -13.68 -8.11 -1.07
CA LYS A 70 -14.33 -9.43 -1.06
C LYS A 70 -13.99 -10.28 -2.29
N GLU A 71 -13.92 -9.67 -3.47
CA GLU A 71 -13.51 -10.37 -4.68
C GLU A 71 -12.05 -10.76 -4.63
N LEU A 72 -11.18 -9.86 -4.14
CA LEU A 72 -9.78 -10.16 -3.90
C LEU A 72 -9.62 -11.30 -2.88
N ALA A 73 -10.39 -11.29 -1.79
CA ALA A 73 -10.39 -12.35 -0.79
C ALA A 73 -10.74 -13.72 -1.40
N LYS A 74 -11.81 -13.76 -2.23
CA LYS A 74 -12.22 -14.97 -2.95
C LYS A 74 -11.13 -15.45 -3.90
N LYS A 75 -10.52 -14.53 -4.65
CA LYS A 75 -9.49 -14.85 -5.64
C LYS A 75 -8.23 -15.42 -5.00
N LEU A 76 -7.87 -14.91 -3.81
CA LEU A 76 -6.73 -15.38 -3.03
C LEU A 76 -7.06 -16.57 -2.11
N GLY A 77 -8.33 -16.96 -1.98
CA GLY A 77 -8.75 -18.01 -1.04
C GLY A 77 -8.50 -17.69 0.43
N ILE A 78 -8.48 -16.40 0.82
CA ILE A 78 -8.18 -15.95 2.20
C ILE A 78 -9.33 -15.17 2.83
N ALA A 79 -9.29 -15.04 4.17
CA ALA A 79 -10.26 -14.25 4.91
C ALA A 79 -10.14 -12.74 4.59
N HIS A 80 -11.27 -12.04 4.60
CA HIS A 80 -11.35 -10.59 4.37
C HIS A 80 -10.39 -9.80 5.28
N ALA A 81 -10.30 -10.16 6.55
CA ALA A 81 -9.40 -9.50 7.50
C ALA A 81 -7.91 -9.64 7.11
N LYS A 82 -7.54 -10.71 6.37
CA LYS A 82 -6.18 -10.88 5.86
C LYS A 82 -5.93 -10.04 4.61
N VAL A 83 -6.95 -9.85 3.76
CA VAL A 83 -6.90 -8.87 2.66
C VAL A 83 -6.66 -7.47 3.18
N GLU A 84 -7.40 -7.03 4.21
CA GLU A 84 -7.19 -5.71 4.81
C GLU A 84 -5.73 -5.52 5.26
N LYS A 85 -5.15 -6.51 5.97
CA LYS A 85 -3.74 -6.47 6.36
C LYS A 85 -2.79 -6.27 5.18
N ILE A 86 -3.05 -6.93 4.05
CA ILE A 86 -2.24 -6.79 2.83
C ILE A 86 -2.41 -5.37 2.24
N LEU A 87 -3.65 -4.93 2.06
CA LEU A 87 -3.95 -3.64 1.43
C LEU A 87 -3.46 -2.45 2.26
N PHE A 88 -3.47 -2.57 3.59
CA PHE A 88 -2.96 -1.56 4.52
C PHE A 88 -1.50 -1.78 4.94
N CYS A 89 -0.81 -2.74 4.33
CA CYS A 89 0.62 -3.04 4.54
C CYS A 89 1.00 -3.35 6.01
N HIS A 90 0.20 -4.15 6.71
CA HIS A 90 0.50 -4.66 8.06
C HIS A 90 1.54 -5.77 8.00
N ILE A 91 2.77 -5.42 7.60
CA ILE A 91 3.88 -6.33 7.29
C ILE A 91 4.42 -7.12 8.50
N ASP A 92 4.05 -6.72 9.72
CA ASP A 92 4.32 -7.45 10.96
C ASP A 92 3.38 -8.64 11.15
N LYS A 93 2.25 -8.67 10.42
CA LYS A 93 1.25 -9.75 10.45
C LYS A 93 1.30 -10.67 9.22
N LEU A 94 2.28 -10.48 8.35
CA LEU A 94 2.39 -11.16 7.05
C LEU A 94 3.81 -11.70 6.89
N THR A 95 3.93 -12.95 6.44
CA THR A 95 5.24 -13.49 6.09
C THR A 95 5.59 -13.18 4.64
N PHE A 96 6.87 -13.31 4.30
CA PHE A 96 7.32 -13.09 2.92
C PHE A 96 6.77 -14.18 1.99
N GLU A 97 6.78 -15.42 2.45
CA GLU A 97 6.29 -16.60 1.72
C GLU A 97 4.81 -16.43 1.35
N GLU A 98 3.97 -16.07 2.33
CA GLU A 98 2.54 -15.81 2.13
C GLU A 98 2.32 -14.78 1.02
N LEU A 99 3.05 -13.67 1.05
CA LEU A 99 2.92 -12.61 0.03
C LEU A 99 3.37 -13.07 -1.35
N THR A 100 4.43 -13.89 -1.43
CA THR A 100 4.85 -14.45 -2.73
C THR A 100 3.84 -15.44 -3.28
N ASP A 101 3.21 -16.25 -2.42
CA ASP A 101 2.18 -17.20 -2.85
C ASP A 101 0.93 -16.45 -3.35
N TYR A 102 0.52 -15.37 -2.67
CA TYR A 102 -0.56 -14.52 -3.16
C TYR A 102 -0.27 -13.89 -4.52
N LEU A 103 0.98 -13.50 -4.78
CA LEU A 103 1.36 -12.97 -6.10
C LEU A 103 1.33 -14.05 -7.19
N LYS A 104 1.68 -15.30 -6.86
CA LYS A 104 1.56 -16.44 -7.78
C LYS A 104 0.09 -16.71 -8.12
N GLU A 105 -0.80 -16.70 -7.13
CA GLU A 105 -2.25 -16.87 -7.33
C GLU A 105 -2.85 -15.77 -8.21
N LEU A 106 -2.31 -14.55 -8.14
CA LEU A 106 -2.71 -13.45 -9.01
C LEU A 106 -2.01 -13.46 -10.39
N ALA A 107 -1.17 -14.45 -10.66
CA ALA A 107 -0.33 -14.55 -11.86
C ALA A 107 0.49 -13.27 -12.13
N MET A 108 0.93 -12.62 -11.05
CA MET A 108 1.63 -11.33 -11.13
C MET A 108 3.14 -11.54 -11.22
N PRO A 109 3.82 -10.92 -12.21
CA PRO A 109 5.27 -10.93 -12.25
C PRO A 109 5.83 -10.13 -11.07
N TRP A 110 6.85 -10.65 -10.41
CA TRP A 110 7.55 -9.97 -9.33
C TRP A 110 9.05 -10.26 -9.36
N GLU A 111 9.82 -9.31 -8.82
CA GLU A 111 11.28 -9.37 -8.78
C GLU A 111 11.81 -8.98 -7.39
N ILE A 112 12.73 -9.77 -6.87
CA ILE A 112 13.55 -9.44 -5.69
C ILE A 112 14.87 -8.85 -6.19
N LYS A 113 15.27 -7.73 -5.58
CA LYS A 113 16.60 -7.15 -5.77
C LYS A 113 17.46 -7.52 -4.56
N ILE A 114 18.61 -8.14 -4.81
CA ILE A 114 19.59 -8.49 -3.78
C ILE A 114 20.79 -7.57 -3.95
N ASN A 115 21.04 -6.72 -2.96
CA ASN A 115 22.21 -5.84 -2.94
C ASN A 115 23.27 -6.44 -2.01
N ASN A 116 24.37 -6.92 -2.58
CA ASN A 116 25.54 -7.41 -1.83
C ASN A 116 26.50 -6.26 -1.53
N ASN A 117 26.11 -5.30 -0.68
CA ASN A 117 27.04 -4.27 -0.21
C ASN A 117 27.95 -4.87 0.89
N LYS A 118 28.97 -5.62 0.48
CA LYS A 118 30.10 -5.97 1.34
C LYS A 118 31.04 -4.75 1.42
N HIS A 119 30.93 -3.97 2.49
CA HIS A 119 31.89 -2.98 2.98
C HIS A 119 32.72 -2.17 1.94
N ASP A 120 32.30 -0.94 1.66
CA ASP A 120 33.18 0.17 1.22
C ASP A 120 34.02 0.76 2.39
N ASN A 121 34.35 -0.05 3.41
CA ASN A 121 35.18 0.39 4.55
C ASN A 121 36.67 0.02 4.38
N GLN A 122 37.23 0.20 3.18
CA GLN A 122 38.68 0.16 2.94
C GLN A 122 39.14 1.39 2.14
N LYS A 123 38.78 2.60 2.58
CA LYS A 123 39.48 3.83 2.15
C LYS A 123 39.65 4.80 3.31
N ALA A 124 40.36 4.36 4.36
CA ALA A 124 40.82 5.27 5.41
C ALA A 124 42.08 4.79 6.16
N THR A 125 43.00 4.07 5.52
CA THR A 125 44.35 3.83 6.10
C THR A 125 45.40 3.72 4.99
N HIS A 126 45.65 4.83 4.27
CA HIS A 126 46.93 5.03 3.58
C HIS A 126 47.22 6.53 3.52
N LYS A 127 47.60 7.08 4.68
CA LYS A 127 48.40 8.31 4.81
C LYS A 127 48.89 8.42 6.26
N ALA A 128 49.94 7.68 6.58
CA ALA A 128 50.91 8.00 7.63
C ALA A 128 52.06 6.99 7.54
N TYR A 129 53.14 7.42 6.89
CA TYR A 129 54.57 7.25 7.23
C TYR A 129 55.40 7.24 5.96
#